data_AF-A0A2D5ZHR7-F1
#
_entry.id   AF-A0A2D5ZHR7-F1
#
_cell.length_a   1.000
_cell.length_b   1.000
_cell.length_c   1.000
_cell.angle_alpha   90.00
_cell.angle_beta   90.00
_cell.angle_gamma   90.00
#
_symmetry.space_group_name_H-M   'P 1'
#
loop_
_entity.id
_entity.type
_entity.pdbx_description
1 polymer ?
#
loop_
_entity_poly.entity_id
_entity_poly.type
_entity_poly.pdbx_seq_one_letter_code
_entity_poly.pdbx_strand_id
1 'polypeptide(L)'
;MRESEDLGGTGNGDIVHRCAILLGDSFLSHILMSALSSFAQKNADSYYFIFRLLVGFLFLQQGMQKVGLLEGEFAVQGFVGFVGLCELAGGAAIFVGLWSRLVAGLGTVLMLGAYVSRHMGNGTLPIENRGELALLYVACFLVLFVHGSGTMSLEKKLTKKERF
;
A
#
# COMPACT_ATOMS: atom_id res chain seq x y z
N MET A 1 67.43 -33.38 -24.99
CA MET A 1 66.48 -34.21 -25.77
C MET A 1 65.09 -33.98 -25.20
N ARG A 2 64.17 -33.59 -26.09
CA ARG A 2 62.71 -33.43 -25.96
C ARG A 2 62.15 -32.16 -25.31
N GLU A 3 61.82 -31.24 -26.22
CA GLU A 3 60.57 -30.46 -26.25
C GLU A 3 59.31 -31.32 -26.08
N SER A 4 58.29 -30.70 -25.48
CA SER A 4 56.85 -30.77 -25.82
C SER A 4 56.15 -29.75 -24.90
N GLU A 5 55.97 -28.50 -25.31
CA GLU A 5 54.77 -27.99 -26.01
C GLU A 5 53.48 -28.04 -25.19
N ASP A 6 52.82 -26.86 -25.18
CA ASP A 6 51.40 -26.58 -24.94
C ASP A 6 50.87 -26.63 -23.49
N LEU A 7 50.26 -25.58 -22.91
CA LEU A 7 49.43 -24.47 -23.43
C LEU A 7 49.67 -23.24 -22.51
N GLY A 8 49.83 -21.97 -22.94
CA GLY A 8 49.30 -21.33 -24.13
C GLY A 8 47.84 -20.92 -23.94
N GLY A 9 47.53 -19.92 -23.11
CA GLY A 9 46.11 -19.52 -22.89
C GLY A 9 45.87 -18.26 -22.06
N THR A 10 46.05 -17.11 -22.71
CA THR A 10 45.38 -15.80 -22.51
C THR A 10 44.39 -15.64 -21.35
N GLY A 11 44.58 -14.57 -20.57
CA GLY A 11 43.65 -14.20 -19.51
C GLY A 11 43.44 -12.72 -19.23
N ASN A 12 43.91 -11.78 -20.07
CA ASN A 12 43.35 -10.42 -20.03
C ASN A 12 41.81 -10.47 -20.26
N GLY A 13 41.33 -11.58 -20.86
CA GLY A 13 39.94 -11.99 -20.91
C GLY A 13 39.29 -12.19 -19.54
N ASP A 14 39.90 -12.83 -18.54
CA ASP A 14 39.23 -13.14 -17.26
C ASP A 14 38.97 -11.90 -16.39
N ILE A 15 39.88 -10.92 -16.42
CA ILE A 15 39.73 -9.67 -15.66
C ILE A 15 38.71 -8.76 -16.38
N VAL A 16 38.75 -8.70 -17.71
CA VAL A 16 37.76 -7.98 -18.52
C VAL A 16 36.39 -8.66 -18.45
N HIS A 17 36.32 -9.99 -18.37
CA HIS A 17 35.07 -10.76 -18.23
C HIS A 17 34.48 -10.60 -16.83
N ARG A 18 35.32 -10.54 -15.77
CA ARG A 18 34.88 -10.23 -14.40
C ARG A 18 34.45 -8.76 -14.23
N CYS A 19 35.14 -7.80 -14.84
CA CYS A 19 34.72 -6.40 -14.88
C CYS A 19 33.49 -6.19 -15.75
N ALA A 20 33.33 -6.89 -16.87
CA ALA A 20 32.12 -6.83 -17.70
C ALA A 20 30.91 -7.49 -17.03
N ILE A 21 31.11 -8.52 -16.19
CA ILE A 21 30.06 -9.11 -15.36
C ILE A 21 29.70 -8.16 -14.20
N LEU A 22 30.68 -7.58 -13.48
CA LEU A 22 30.41 -6.67 -12.35
C LEU A 22 29.90 -5.27 -12.76
N LEU A 23 30.45 -4.69 -13.84
CA LEU A 23 29.94 -3.47 -14.47
C LEU A 23 28.65 -3.77 -15.23
N GLY A 24 28.49 -4.97 -15.79
CA GLY A 24 27.23 -5.44 -16.37
C GLY A 24 26.13 -5.49 -15.33
N ASP A 25 26.35 -6.13 -14.17
CA ASP A 25 25.36 -6.24 -13.10
C ASP A 25 25.02 -4.87 -12.48
N SER A 26 25.99 -3.98 -12.31
CA SER A 26 25.75 -2.63 -11.75
C SER A 26 25.19 -1.63 -12.78
N PHE A 27 25.63 -1.66 -14.03
CA PHE A 27 25.14 -0.78 -15.10
C PHE A 27 23.77 -1.24 -15.64
N LEU A 28 23.58 -2.54 -15.79
CA LEU A 28 22.28 -3.13 -16.13
C LEU A 28 21.30 -2.96 -14.97
N SER A 29 21.72 -3.08 -13.70
CA SER A 29 20.86 -2.72 -12.58
C SER A 29 20.58 -1.22 -12.53
N HIS A 30 21.52 -0.32 -12.84
CA HIS A 30 21.23 1.13 -12.92
C HIS A 30 20.27 1.48 -14.06
N ILE A 31 20.44 0.90 -15.25
CA ILE A 31 19.53 1.09 -16.39
C ILE A 31 18.16 0.48 -16.09
N LEU A 32 18.12 -0.73 -15.53
CA LEU A 32 16.90 -1.43 -15.14
C LEU A 32 16.17 -0.66 -14.03
N MET A 33 16.88 -0.20 -12.99
CA MET A 33 16.30 0.58 -11.90
C MET A 33 15.84 1.96 -12.39
N SER A 34 16.54 2.57 -13.35
CA SER A 34 16.14 3.84 -13.97
C SER A 34 14.94 3.69 -14.91
N ALA A 35 14.85 2.59 -15.65
CA ALA A 35 13.72 2.28 -16.51
C ALA A 35 12.47 1.91 -15.69
N LEU A 36 12.64 1.09 -14.65
CA LEU A 36 11.59 0.75 -13.70
C LEU A 36 11.09 1.99 -12.95
N SER A 37 12.00 2.83 -12.45
CA SER A 37 11.61 4.06 -11.73
C SER A 37 10.93 5.07 -12.65
N SER A 38 11.41 5.22 -13.88
CA SER A 38 10.78 6.09 -14.88
C SER A 38 9.38 5.62 -15.27
N PHE A 39 9.17 4.30 -15.42
CA PHE A 39 7.85 3.73 -15.71
C PHE A 39 6.90 3.85 -14.51
N ALA A 40 7.39 3.57 -13.30
CA ALA A 40 6.62 3.68 -12.07
C ALA A 40 6.20 5.14 -11.79
N GLN A 41 7.09 6.10 -12.00
CA GLN A 41 6.81 7.53 -11.81
C GLN A 41 5.79 8.06 -12.82
N LYS A 42 5.83 7.59 -14.07
CA LYS A 42 4.97 8.09 -15.15
C LYS A 42 3.48 7.89 -14.89
N ASN A 43 3.12 6.91 -14.06
CA ASN A 43 1.73 6.57 -13.72
C ASN A 43 1.47 6.55 -12.20
N ALA A 44 2.37 7.11 -11.38
CA ALA A 44 2.29 7.05 -9.93
C ALA A 44 0.94 7.58 -9.40
N ASP A 45 0.47 8.69 -9.97
CA ASP A 45 -0.83 9.29 -9.65
C ASP A 45 -2.02 8.37 -9.94
N SER A 46 -1.97 7.65 -11.08
CA SER A 46 -3.02 6.70 -11.49
C SER A 46 -3.06 5.49 -10.56
N TYR A 47 -1.91 4.96 -10.17
CA TYR A 47 -1.84 3.85 -9.22
C TYR A 47 -2.31 4.26 -7.82
N TYR A 48 -1.94 5.47 -7.37
CA TYR A 48 -2.43 6.01 -6.11
C TYR A 48 -3.96 6.20 -6.12
N PHE A 49 -4.52 6.66 -7.24
CA PHE A 49 -5.95 6.79 -7.41
C PHE A 49 -6.68 5.45 -7.28
N ILE A 50 -6.19 4.41 -7.97
CA ILE A 50 -6.76 3.05 -7.87
C ILE A 50 -6.63 2.51 -6.45
N PHE A 51 -5.46 2.69 -5.81
CA PHE A 51 -5.25 2.32 -4.42
C PHE A 51 -6.28 2.98 -3.49
N ARG A 52 -6.48 4.30 -3.60
CA ARG A 52 -7.47 5.05 -2.81
C ARG A 52 -8.89 4.53 -3.03
N LEU A 53 -9.27 4.24 -4.28
CA LEU A 53 -10.57 3.66 -4.60
C LEU A 53 -10.76 2.29 -3.95
N LEU A 54 -9.76 1.40 -4.05
CA LEU A 54 -9.85 0.06 -3.49
C LEU A 54 -9.94 0.10 -1.96
N VAL A 55 -9.08 0.89 -1.30
CA VAL A 55 -9.11 1.03 0.17
C VAL A 55 -10.45 1.61 0.63
N GLY A 56 -10.94 2.67 -0.01
CA GLY A 56 -12.23 3.28 0.31
C GLY A 56 -13.40 2.32 0.11
N PHE A 57 -13.40 1.56 -1.00
CA PHE A 57 -14.44 0.58 -1.32
C PHE A 57 -14.47 -0.57 -0.31
N LEU A 58 -13.32 -1.17 0.01
CA LEU A 58 -13.25 -2.27 0.97
C LEU A 58 -13.64 -1.81 2.39
N PHE A 59 -13.27 -0.58 2.78
CA PHE A 59 -13.67 -0.02 4.07
C PHE A 59 -15.16 0.28 4.14
N LEU A 60 -15.76 0.74 3.03
CA LEU A 60 -17.20 0.91 2.91
C LEU A 60 -17.93 -0.42 3.14
N GLN A 61 -17.43 -1.52 2.58
CA GLN A 61 -17.99 -2.87 2.80
C GLN A 61 -17.92 -3.31 4.26
N GLN A 62 -16.82 -3.00 4.96
CA GLN A 62 -16.70 -3.27 6.42
C GLN A 62 -17.79 -2.53 7.21
N GLY A 63 -18.04 -1.27 6.85
CA GLY A 63 -19.15 -0.49 7.40
C GLY A 63 -20.51 -1.11 7.09
N MET A 64 -20.77 -1.48 5.83
CA MET A 64 -22.02 -2.12 5.41
C MET A 64 -22.32 -3.40 6.19
N GLN A 65 -21.30 -4.22 6.46
CA GLN A 65 -21.45 -5.43 7.27
C GLN A 65 -21.84 -5.08 8.72
N LYS A 66 -21.24 -4.04 9.31
CA LYS A 66 -21.53 -3.60 10.69
C LYS A 66 -22.87 -2.88 10.86
N VAL A 67 -23.41 -2.29 9.79
CA VAL A 67 -24.76 -1.69 9.79
C VAL A 67 -25.85 -2.66 9.32
N GLY A 68 -25.50 -3.91 9.01
CA GLY A 68 -26.46 -4.95 8.60
C GLY A 68 -26.99 -4.83 7.17
N LEU A 69 -26.29 -4.11 6.29
CA LEU A 69 -26.62 -3.98 4.86
C LEU A 69 -26.03 -5.12 4.00
N LEU A 70 -25.06 -5.86 4.53
CA LEU A 70 -24.50 -7.07 3.91
C LEU A 70 -24.70 -8.25 4.87
N GLU A 71 -24.93 -9.43 4.31
CA GLU A 71 -25.05 -10.67 5.08
C GLU A 71 -23.77 -10.91 5.90
N GLY A 72 -23.91 -10.74 7.21
CA GLY A 72 -22.83 -10.87 8.18
C GLY A 72 -23.31 -10.37 9.53
N GLU A 73 -23.33 -11.25 10.53
CA GLU A 73 -23.82 -10.92 11.87
C GLU A 73 -22.96 -9.83 12.52
N PHE A 74 -23.42 -8.59 12.48
CA PHE A 74 -23.09 -7.58 13.48
C PHE A 74 -24.34 -6.78 13.79
N ALA A 75 -24.76 -6.85 15.05
CA ALA A 75 -25.93 -6.15 15.55
C ALA A 75 -25.77 -4.64 15.31
N VAL A 76 -26.78 -4.04 14.67
CA VAL A 76 -26.95 -2.58 14.49
C VAL A 76 -27.11 -1.85 15.85
N GLN A 77 -26.91 -2.55 16.97
CA GLN A 77 -27.20 -2.06 18.31
C GLN A 77 -25.93 -1.57 19.01
N GLY A 78 -26.01 -0.35 19.54
CA GLY A 78 -24.98 0.24 20.40
C GLY A 78 -23.73 0.72 19.65
N PHE A 79 -22.58 0.61 20.33
CA PHE A 79 -21.30 1.19 19.87
C PHE A 79 -20.79 0.59 18.54
N VAL A 80 -21.11 -0.69 18.26
CA VAL A 80 -20.69 -1.36 17.02
C VAL A 80 -21.39 -0.79 15.79
N GLY A 81 -22.68 -0.47 15.89
CA GLY A 81 -23.42 0.20 14.81
C GLY A 81 -22.90 1.61 14.52
N PHE A 82 -22.53 2.36 15.57
CA PHE A 82 -21.90 3.68 15.41
C PHE A 82 -20.55 3.57 14.69
N VAL A 83 -19.70 2.63 15.09
CA VAL A 83 -18.43 2.34 14.39
C VAL A 83 -18.69 1.95 12.94
N GLY A 84 -19.68 1.08 12.68
CA GLY A 84 -20.08 0.71 11.32
C GLY A 84 -20.50 1.89 10.46
N LEU A 85 -21.25 2.85 11.03
CA LEU A 85 -21.64 4.06 10.33
C LEU A 85 -20.43 4.97 10.02
N CYS A 86 -19.50 5.11 10.97
CA CYS A 86 -18.25 5.83 10.75
C CYS A 86 -17.39 5.19 9.66
N GLU A 87 -17.32 3.87 9.61
CA GLU A 87 -16.61 3.13 8.57
C GLU A 87 -17.26 3.27 7.19
N LEU A 88 -18.60 3.21 7.15
CA LEU A 88 -19.36 3.40 5.92
C LEU A 88 -19.17 4.82 5.36
N ALA A 89 -19.36 5.84 6.20
CA ALA A 89 -19.21 7.24 5.81
C ALA A 89 -17.74 7.57 5.47
N GLY A 90 -16.80 7.06 6.26
CA GLY A 90 -15.37 7.23 6.01
C GLY A 90 -14.91 6.55 4.72
N GLY A 91 -15.39 5.33 4.46
CA GLY A 91 -15.08 4.58 3.24
C GLY A 91 -15.60 5.30 2.00
N ALA A 92 -16.84 5.80 2.05
CA ALA A 92 -17.41 6.61 0.98
C ALA A 92 -16.63 7.91 0.75
N ALA A 93 -16.23 8.61 1.82
CA ALA A 93 -15.44 9.83 1.71
C ALA A 93 -14.05 9.58 1.10
N ILE A 94 -13.35 8.51 1.50
CA ILE A 94 -12.06 8.11 0.93
C ILE A 94 -12.22 7.69 -0.53
N PHE A 95 -13.26 6.93 -0.87
CA PHE A 95 -13.56 6.49 -2.24
C PHE A 95 -13.76 7.69 -3.17
N VAL A 96 -14.59 8.65 -2.77
CA VAL A 96 -14.84 9.89 -3.51
C VAL A 96 -13.61 10.81 -3.50
N GLY A 97 -12.83 10.78 -2.43
CA GLY A 97 -11.60 11.56 -2.26
C GLY A 97 -11.79 12.88 -1.52
N LEU A 98 -12.87 12.98 -0.74
CA LEU A 98 -13.21 14.17 0.02
C LEU A 98 -12.62 14.09 1.44
N TRP A 99 -11.91 15.14 1.88
CA TRP A 99 -11.29 15.21 3.22
C TRP A 99 -10.45 13.98 3.56
N SER A 100 -9.78 13.44 2.54
CA SER A 100 -9.08 12.16 2.63
C SER A 100 -8.10 12.09 3.80
N ARG A 101 -7.43 13.19 4.16
CA ARG A 101 -6.51 13.21 5.31
C ARG A 101 -7.22 13.15 6.65
N LEU A 102 -8.27 13.94 6.84
CA LEU A 102 -9.05 13.90 8.09
C LEU A 102 -9.68 12.51 8.28
N VAL A 103 -10.28 11.98 7.21
CA VAL A 103 -10.95 10.67 7.25
C VAL A 103 -9.93 9.54 7.43
N ALA A 104 -8.77 9.60 6.78
CA ALA A 104 -7.72 8.60 6.98
C ALA A 104 -7.13 8.65 8.40
N GLY A 105 -6.95 9.84 8.97
CA GLY A 105 -6.52 9.99 10.37
C GLY A 105 -7.50 9.35 11.34
N LEU A 106 -8.79 9.62 11.18
CA LEU A 106 -9.86 9.00 11.98
C LEU A 106 -9.95 7.48 11.76
N GLY A 107 -9.86 7.03 10.51
CA GLY A 107 -9.85 5.61 10.15
C GLY A 107 -8.69 4.85 10.78
N THR A 108 -7.51 5.47 10.84
CA THR A 108 -6.32 4.91 11.52
C THR A 108 -6.61 4.65 13.01
N VAL A 109 -7.18 5.64 13.71
CA VAL A 109 -7.53 5.51 15.13
C VAL A 109 -8.61 4.45 15.36
N LEU A 110 -9.65 4.43 14.51
CA LEU A 110 -10.73 3.44 14.58
C LEU A 110 -10.19 2.00 14.42
N MET A 111 -9.34 1.77 13.42
CA MET A 111 -8.78 0.43 13.14
C MET A 111 -7.75 0.00 14.19
N LEU A 112 -6.95 0.94 14.70
CA LEU A 112 -6.04 0.65 15.81
C LEU A 112 -6.81 0.30 17.08
N GLY A 113 -7.87 1.04 17.41
CA GLY A 113 -8.76 0.73 18.53
C GLY A 113 -9.45 -0.62 18.37
N ALA A 114 -9.87 -0.97 17.15
CA ALA A 114 -10.43 -2.28 16.84
C ALA A 114 -9.40 -3.41 16.98
N TYR A 115 -8.15 -3.19 16.58
CA TYR A 115 -7.07 -4.16 16.77
C TYR A 115 -6.85 -4.43 18.27
N VAL A 116 -6.67 -3.37 19.06
CA VAL A 116 -6.44 -3.48 20.52
C VAL A 116 -7.62 -4.16 21.22
N SER A 117 -8.85 -3.79 20.88
CA SER A 117 -10.04 -4.24 21.61
C SER A 117 -10.53 -5.63 21.21
N ARG A 118 -10.42 -6.01 19.93
CA ARG A 118 -10.99 -7.26 19.39
C ARG A 118 -9.95 -8.34 19.08
N HIS A 119 -8.69 -7.98 18.87
CA HIS A 119 -7.68 -8.89 18.33
C HIS A 119 -6.49 -9.07 19.29
N MET A 120 -6.01 -8.02 19.95
CA MET A 120 -4.79 -8.09 20.79
C MET A 120 -4.87 -9.13 21.93
N GLY A 121 -6.06 -9.46 22.44
CA GLY A 121 -6.26 -10.48 23.47
C GLY A 121 -6.26 -11.93 22.98
N ASN A 122 -6.34 -12.17 21.66
CA ASN A 122 -6.54 -13.51 21.09
C ASN A 122 -5.24 -14.17 20.60
N GLY A 123 -4.09 -13.49 20.71
CA GLY A 123 -2.79 -13.99 20.27
C GLY A 123 -1.79 -12.86 20.05
N THR A 124 -0.50 -13.20 20.15
CA THR A 124 0.60 -12.23 20.01
C THR A 124 0.90 -11.88 18.55
N LEU A 125 0.64 -12.81 17.62
CA LEU A 125 0.85 -12.56 16.20
C LEU A 125 -0.46 -12.15 15.50
N PRO A 126 -0.42 -11.18 14.56
CA PRO A 126 -1.60 -10.75 13.80
C PRO A 126 -2.34 -11.88 13.07
N ILE A 127 -1.59 -12.90 12.64
CA ILE A 127 -2.13 -14.08 11.95
C ILE A 127 -2.91 -15.00 12.90
N GLU A 128 -2.45 -15.13 14.14
CA GLU A 128 -3.11 -15.93 15.17
C GLU A 128 -4.38 -15.26 15.65
N ASN A 129 -4.33 -13.93 15.80
CA ASN A 129 -5.41 -13.16 16.38
C ASN A 129 -6.40 -12.59 15.35
N ARG A 130 -6.25 -12.93 14.05
CA ARG A 130 -7.06 -12.44 12.92
C ARG A 130 -7.04 -10.92 12.73
N GLY A 131 -6.10 -10.21 13.35
CA GLY A 131 -5.97 -8.75 13.30
C GLY A 131 -5.20 -8.21 12.10
N GLU A 132 -4.74 -9.08 11.20
CA GLU A 132 -4.01 -8.74 9.99
C GLU A 132 -4.72 -7.68 9.12
N LEU A 133 -6.04 -7.80 8.94
CA LEU A 133 -6.82 -6.82 8.18
C LEU A 133 -6.86 -5.45 8.87
N ALA A 134 -7.04 -5.42 10.19
CA ALA A 134 -7.06 -4.17 10.94
C ALA A 134 -5.71 -3.43 10.83
N LEU A 135 -4.60 -4.18 10.94
CA LEU A 135 -3.26 -3.62 10.81
C LEU A 135 -2.94 -3.16 9.38
N LEU A 136 -3.41 -3.91 8.38
CA LEU A 136 -3.31 -3.52 6.97
C LEU A 136 -4.07 -2.23 6.69
N TYR A 137 -5.28 -2.06 7.23
CA TYR A 137 -6.01 -0.80 7.12
C TYR A 137 -5.29 0.35 7.82
N VAL A 138 -4.71 0.13 9.00
CA VAL A 138 -3.87 1.15 9.67
C VAL A 138 -2.73 1.60 8.76
N ALA A 139 -2.02 0.67 8.12
CA ALA A 139 -0.95 1.01 7.17
C ALA A 139 -1.47 1.77 5.94
N CYS A 140 -2.56 1.29 5.34
CA CYS A 140 -3.18 1.94 4.18
C CYS A 140 -3.66 3.36 4.50
N PHE A 141 -4.32 3.56 5.64
CA PHE A 141 -4.77 4.88 6.07
C PHE A 141 -3.62 5.81 6.41
N LEU A 142 -2.51 5.31 6.95
CA LEU A 142 -1.31 6.13 7.15
C LEU A 142 -0.76 6.64 5.81
N VAL A 143 -0.72 5.79 4.78
CA VAL A 143 -0.31 6.18 3.42
C VAL A 143 -1.24 7.25 2.86
N LEU A 144 -2.57 7.06 3.00
CA LEU A 144 -3.58 8.04 2.58
C LEU A 144 -3.51 9.35 3.36
N PHE A 145 -3.17 9.29 4.66
CA PHE A 145 -2.98 10.47 5.50
C PHE A 145 -1.78 11.31 5.04
N VAL A 146 -0.68 10.66 4.67
CA VAL A 146 0.51 11.35 4.17
C VAL A 146 0.29 11.91 2.76
N HIS A 147 -0.25 11.09 1.83
CA HIS A 147 -0.40 11.45 0.42
C HIS A 147 -1.63 12.32 0.14
N GLY A 148 -2.67 12.25 0.98
CA GLY A 148 -3.90 13.03 0.86
C GLY A 148 -4.76 12.66 -0.36
N SER A 149 -5.43 13.64 -0.97
CA SER A 149 -6.51 13.35 -1.92
C SER A 149 -5.99 12.88 -3.29
N GLY A 150 -4.73 13.21 -3.61
CA GLY A 150 -4.11 12.93 -4.90
C GLY A 150 -4.55 13.91 -6.00
N THR A 151 -3.92 13.84 -7.17
CA THR A 151 -4.24 14.70 -8.34
C THR A 151 -5.61 14.39 -8.94
N MET A 152 -6.05 13.14 -8.88
CA MET A 152 -7.38 12.68 -9.34
C MET A 152 -8.38 12.55 -8.19
N SER A 153 -8.66 13.66 -7.49
CA SER A 153 -9.75 13.73 -6.51
C SER A 153 -10.87 14.67 -6.96
N LEU A 154 -12.11 14.30 -6.63
CA LEU A 154 -13.26 15.19 -6.77
C LEU A 154 -13.08 16.48 -5.97
N GLU A 155 -12.36 16.44 -4.85
CA GLU A 155 -12.04 17.63 -4.06
C GLU A 155 -11.21 18.65 -4.85
N LYS A 156 -10.21 18.18 -5.61
CA LYS A 156 -9.40 19.04 -6.50
C LYS A 156 -10.23 19.64 -7.64
N LYS A 157 -11.16 18.85 -8.21
CA LYS A 157 -12.09 19.33 -9.27
C LYS A 157 -13.07 20.38 -8.74
N LEU A 158 -13.51 20.27 -7.49
CA LEU A 158 -14.50 21.17 -6.87
C LEU A 158 -13.87 22.41 -6.21
N THR A 159 -12.67 22.29 -5.62
CA THR A 159 -12.13 23.31 -4.71
C THR A 159 -10.90 24.05 -5.26
N LYS A 160 -10.30 23.60 -6.38
CA LYS A 160 -9.02 24.13 -6.95
C LYS A 160 -7.80 24.12 -5.99
N LYS A 161 -7.99 23.74 -4.72
CA LYS A 161 -6.98 23.71 -3.66
C LYS A 161 -7.32 22.55 -2.71
N GLU A 162 -6.32 21.77 -2.30
CA GLU A 162 -6.54 20.72 -1.30
C GLU A 162 -6.88 21.39 0.04
N ARG A 163 -8.06 21.11 0.58
CA ARG A 163 -8.46 21.55 1.91
C ARG A 163 -8.36 20.36 2.85
N PHE A 164 -7.18 20.30 3.45
CA PHE A 164 -6.71 19.32 4.43
C PHE A 164 -6.11 18.09 3.79
#